data_AF-A0A1D7QDA7-F1
#
_entry.id   AF-A0A1D7QDA7-F1
#
_cell.length_a   1.000
_cell.length_b   1.000
_cell.length_c   1.000
_cell.angle_alpha   90.00
_cell.angle_beta   90.00
_cell.angle_gamma   90.00
#
_symmetry.space_group_name_H-M   'P 1'
#
loop_
_entity.id
_entity.type
_entity.pdbx_description
1 polymer ?
#
loop_
_entity_poly.entity_id
_entity_poly.type
_entity_poly.pdbx_seq_one_letter_code
_entity_poly.pdbx_strand_id
1 'polypeptide(L)'
;MNLKGVVDEILLEKNRPFSWLVSQMGKTFDGLKLSLTNESIKYRDINKMAKILEVPPSTFFEAESRTYKTSTGTNYTAESKNEYSDLRNSLKNCKEMSAALKELIKDKDRIIALLSKD
;
A
#
# COMPACT_ATOMS: atom_id res chain seq x y z
N MET A 1 -17.34 5.68 1.96
CA MET A 1 -17.24 5.35 3.39
C MET A 1 -17.78 6.55 4.16
N ASN A 2 -18.80 6.40 5.01
CA ASN A 2 -19.33 7.51 5.77
C ASN A 2 -18.55 7.64 7.08
N LEU A 3 -17.83 8.76 7.27
CA LEU A 3 -17.00 9.00 8.45
C LEU A 3 -17.78 8.87 9.77
N LYS A 4 -19.04 9.29 9.80
CA LYS A 4 -19.91 9.13 10.96
C LYS A 4 -20.17 7.64 11.27
N GLY A 5 -20.40 6.82 10.25
CA GLY A 5 -20.66 5.38 10.43
C GLY A 5 -19.47 4.67 11.07
N VAL A 6 -18.26 4.99 10.62
CA VAL A 6 -17.00 4.44 11.16
C VAL A 6 -16.83 4.82 12.63
N VAL A 7 -17.11 6.08 12.99
CA VAL A 7 -17.05 6.52 14.38
C VAL A 7 -18.08 5.80 15.23
N ASP A 8 -19.31 5.61 14.73
CA ASP A 8 -20.37 4.90 15.45
C ASP A 8 -20.00 3.42 15.68
N GLU A 9 -19.40 2.75 14.71
CA GLU A 9 -18.90 1.37 14.83
C GLU A 9 -17.80 1.24 15.90
N ILE A 10 -16.81 2.13 15.89
CA ILE A 10 -15.73 2.13 16.89
C ILE A 10 -16.29 2.39 18.29
N LEU A 11 -17.27 3.29 18.42
CA LEU A 11 -17.92 3.59 19.69
C LEU A 11 -18.74 2.40 20.20
N LEU A 12 -19.41 1.67 19.31
CA LEU A 12 -20.15 0.45 19.64
C LEU A 12 -19.20 -0.64 20.14
N GLU A 13 -18.09 -0.87 19.45
CA GLU A 13 -17.06 -1.86 19.84
C GLU A 13 -16.47 -1.56 21.23
N LYS A 14 -16.23 -0.28 21.52
CA LYS A 14 -15.70 0.17 22.81
C LYS A 14 -16.76 0.36 23.90
N ASN A 15 -18.04 0.09 23.60
CA ASN A 15 -19.18 0.32 24.49
C ASN A 15 -19.20 1.75 25.07
N ARG A 16 -18.95 2.75 24.22
CA ARG A 16 -18.93 4.18 24.60
C ARG A 16 -20.06 4.94 23.90
N PRO A 17 -20.76 5.85 24.58
CA PRO A 17 -21.76 6.68 23.93
C PRO A 17 -21.11 7.82 23.14
N PHE A 18 -21.78 8.30 22.08
CA PHE A 18 -21.30 9.45 21.30
C PHE A 18 -21.13 10.72 22.15
N SER A 19 -21.98 10.92 23.17
CA SER A 19 -21.85 12.03 24.13
C SER A 19 -20.53 12.02 24.90
N TRP A 20 -19.96 10.83 25.16
CA TRP A 20 -18.65 10.70 25.78
C TRP A 20 -17.55 11.22 24.84
N LEU A 21 -17.59 10.84 23.55
CA LEU A 21 -16.64 11.34 22.56
C LEU A 21 -16.73 12.86 22.40
N VAL A 22 -17.94 13.41 22.37
CA VAL A 22 -18.19 14.86 22.31
C VAL A 22 -17.49 15.57 23.48
N SER A 23 -17.64 15.04 24.69
CA SER A 23 -16.98 15.57 25.90
C SER A 23 -15.45 15.52 25.80
N GLN A 24 -14.88 14.39 25.37
CA GLN A 24 -13.42 14.25 25.20
C GLN A 24 -12.86 15.16 24.10
N MET A 25 -13.63 15.37 23.04
CA MET A 25 -13.25 16.25 21.94
C MET A 25 -13.33 17.73 22.32
N GLY A 26 -14.10 18.09 23.35
CA GLY A 26 -14.36 19.48 23.74
C GLY A 26 -15.18 20.22 22.68
N LYS A 27 -16.11 19.52 22.03
CA LYS A 27 -17.01 20.09 21.01
C LYS A 27 -18.46 20.00 21.49
N THR A 28 -19.36 20.70 20.81
CA THR A 28 -20.81 20.53 21.01
C THR A 28 -21.29 19.27 20.31
N PHE A 29 -22.36 18.66 20.82
CA PHE A 29 -22.94 17.44 20.26
C PHE A 29 -23.32 17.63 18.79
N ASP A 30 -24.09 18.68 18.50
CA ASP A 30 -24.51 19.00 17.13
C ASP A 30 -23.34 19.41 16.25
N GLY A 31 -22.36 20.13 16.80
CA GLY A 31 -21.17 20.56 16.05
C GLY A 31 -20.33 19.37 15.59
N LEU A 32 -20.08 18.40 16.47
CA LEU A 32 -19.33 17.20 16.11
C LEU A 32 -20.14 16.34 15.13
N LYS A 33 -21.42 16.09 15.43
CA LYS A 33 -22.30 15.30 14.56
C LYS A 33 -22.41 15.88 13.15
N LEU A 34 -22.60 17.18 13.02
CA LEU A 34 -22.66 17.88 11.75
C LEU A 34 -21.34 17.79 11.00
N SER A 35 -20.21 17.99 11.69
CA SER A 35 -18.88 17.91 11.07
C SER A 35 -18.52 16.53 10.55
N LEU A 36 -18.98 15.46 11.22
CA LEU A 36 -18.79 14.08 10.78
C LEU A 36 -19.73 13.72 9.63
N THR A 37 -20.98 14.21 9.66
CA THR A 37 -21.98 13.94 8.61
C THR A 37 -21.64 14.67 7.31
N ASN A 38 -21.16 15.92 7.41
CA ASN A 38 -20.80 16.75 6.26
C ASN A 38 -19.33 16.58 5.85
N GLU A 39 -18.58 15.67 6.50
CA GLU A 39 -17.16 15.42 6.24
C GLU A 39 -16.28 16.69 6.29
N SER A 40 -16.70 17.69 7.05
CA SER A 40 -16.03 19.00 7.18
C SER A 40 -15.10 19.07 8.40
N ILE A 41 -14.88 17.94 9.07
CA ILE A 41 -13.99 17.85 10.22
C ILE A 41 -12.53 18.08 9.81
N LYS A 42 -11.81 18.86 10.62
CA LYS A 42 -10.40 19.19 10.33
C LYS A 42 -9.50 18.00 10.63
N TYR A 43 -8.41 17.83 9.88
CA TYR A 43 -7.42 16.78 10.11
C TYR A 43 -6.86 16.76 11.55
N ARG A 44 -6.65 17.93 12.17
CA ARG A 44 -6.25 18.03 13.57
C ARG A 44 -7.25 17.35 14.52
N ASP A 45 -8.54 17.53 14.25
CA ASP A 45 -9.61 16.92 15.03
C ASP A 45 -9.68 15.41 14.78
N ILE A 46 -9.44 14.95 13.55
CA ILE A 46 -9.30 13.51 13.23
C ILE A 46 -8.15 12.88 14.02
N ASN A 47 -6.97 13.50 14.05
CA ASN A 47 -5.84 13.01 14.84
C ASN A 47 -6.12 12.99 16.35
N LYS A 48 -6.84 13.99 16.87
CA LYS A 48 -7.26 14.02 18.27
C LYS A 48 -8.25 12.89 18.55
N MET A 49 -9.23 12.70 17.68
CA MET A 49 -10.23 11.64 17.76
C MET A 49 -9.59 10.26 17.70
N ALA A 50 -8.63 10.05 16.80
CA ALA A 50 -7.83 8.83 16.69
C ALA A 50 -7.12 8.48 18.00
N LYS A 51 -6.52 9.48 18.66
CA LYS A 51 -5.88 9.29 19.97
C LYS A 51 -6.88 8.95 21.08
N ILE A 52 -8.03 9.65 21.14
CA ILE A 52 -9.08 9.39 22.14
C ILE A 52 -9.70 8.00 21.96
N LEU A 53 -9.89 7.60 20.70
CA LEU A 53 -10.44 6.29 20.34
C LEU A 53 -9.36 5.21 20.27
N GLU A 54 -8.09 5.52 20.51
CA GLU A 54 -6.93 4.61 20.44
C GLU A 54 -6.90 3.78 19.14
N VAL A 55 -7.24 4.40 18.02
CA VAL A 55 -7.18 3.79 16.69
C VAL A 55 -6.19 4.55 15.80
N PRO A 56 -5.58 3.90 14.80
CA PRO A 56 -4.79 4.60 13.80
C PRO A 56 -5.64 5.66 13.06
N PRO A 57 -5.11 6.86 12.77
CA PRO A 57 -5.85 7.86 11.99
C PRO A 57 -6.29 7.37 10.61
N SER A 58 -5.56 6.39 10.04
CA SER A 58 -5.90 5.74 8.77
C SER A 58 -7.27 5.04 8.79
N THR A 59 -7.78 4.65 9.96
CA THR A 59 -9.11 4.04 10.11
C THR A 59 -10.24 4.97 9.65
N PHE A 60 -10.02 6.29 9.63
CA PHE A 60 -11.01 7.27 9.21
C PHE A 60 -10.97 7.61 7.71
N PHE A 61 -10.04 7.02 6.96
CA PHE A 61 -9.87 7.27 5.53
C PHE A 61 -10.12 5.98 4.77
N GLU A 62 -10.70 6.08 3.58
CA GLU A 62 -10.77 4.93 2.69
C GLU A 62 -9.35 4.47 2.35
N ALA A 63 -9.11 3.18 2.54
CA ALA A 63 -8.00 2.49 1.92
C ALA A 63 -8.28 2.33 0.42
N GLU A 64 -8.55 3.42 -0.31
CA GLU A 64 -8.20 3.41 -1.71
C GLU A 64 -6.68 3.31 -1.73
N SER A 65 -6.16 2.27 -2.37
CA SER A 65 -4.76 2.10 -2.72
C SER A 65 -4.31 3.21 -3.65
N ARG A 66 -4.32 4.46 -3.19
CA ARG A 66 -3.66 5.57 -3.85
C ARG A 66 -2.24 5.54 -3.37
N THR A 67 -1.45 4.83 -4.15
CA THR A 67 0.01 4.79 -4.09
C THR A 67 0.55 6.19 -4.34
N TYR A 68 0.38 7.11 -3.39
CA TYR A 68 1.32 8.20 -3.25
C TYR A 68 2.62 7.53 -2.81
N LYS A 69 3.50 7.29 -3.78
CA LYS A 69 4.86 6.82 -3.54
C LYS A 69 5.57 7.86 -2.67
N THR A 70 5.38 7.80 -1.37
CA THR A 70 6.29 8.38 -0.40
C THR A 70 7.14 7.24 0.11
N SER A 71 8.32 7.19 -0.47
CA SER A 71 9.45 6.36 -0.11
C SER A 71 9.78 6.49 1.38
N THR A 72 9.15 5.71 2.26
CA THR A 72 9.75 5.09 3.48
C THR A 72 8.68 4.48 4.39
N GLY A 73 8.82 3.19 4.69
CA GLY A 73 8.13 2.45 5.77
C GLY A 73 6.68 2.10 5.46
N THR A 74 6.23 0.84 5.40
CA THR A 74 6.42 -0.23 6.40
C THR A 74 6.04 -1.58 5.77
N ASN A 75 6.64 -2.66 6.27
CA ASN A 75 6.68 -4.02 5.71
C ASN A 75 5.32 -4.70 5.41
N TYR A 76 5.08 -5.02 4.13
CA TYR A 76 4.05 -5.97 3.64
C TYR A 76 4.66 -7.34 3.24
N THR A 77 5.70 -7.80 3.95
CA THR A 77 6.54 -8.94 3.50
C THR A 77 5.95 -10.33 3.75
N ALA A 78 4.64 -10.52 3.73
CA ALA A 78 4.05 -11.87 3.85
C ALA A 78 3.45 -12.40 2.53
N GLU A 79 2.98 -11.54 1.62
CA GLU A 79 2.24 -12.00 0.44
C GLU A 79 2.71 -11.33 -0.87
N SER A 80 3.97 -11.56 -1.29
CA SER A 80 4.37 -11.32 -2.70
C SER A 80 5.59 -12.11 -3.16
N LYS A 81 6.07 -13.11 -2.40
CA LYS A 81 7.27 -13.86 -2.79
C LYS A 81 7.09 -14.71 -4.05
N ASN A 82 5.85 -14.99 -4.44
CA ASN A 82 5.54 -15.85 -5.59
C ASN A 82 5.19 -15.10 -6.87
N GLU A 83 4.74 -13.84 -6.81
CA GLU A 83 4.25 -13.11 -8.00
C GLU A 83 5.35 -12.83 -9.04
N TYR A 84 6.61 -12.80 -8.61
CA TYR A 84 7.76 -12.57 -9.50
C TYR A 84 8.63 -13.81 -9.71
N SER A 85 8.24 -14.97 -9.16
CA SER A 85 9.03 -16.21 -9.29
C SER A 85 9.10 -16.67 -10.75
N ASP A 86 7.97 -16.64 -11.45
CA ASP A 86 7.87 -16.97 -12.88
C ASP A 86 8.61 -15.96 -13.76
N LEU A 87 8.54 -14.67 -13.42
CA LEU A 87 9.27 -13.62 -14.16
C LEU A 87 10.78 -13.75 -13.96
N ARG A 88 11.24 -14.08 -12.75
CA ARG A 88 12.65 -14.30 -12.44
C ARG A 88 13.20 -15.54 -13.16
N ASN A 89 12.42 -16.62 -13.20
CA ASN A 89 12.76 -17.83 -13.94
C ASN A 89 12.83 -17.54 -15.45
N SER A 90 11.86 -16.81 -15.99
CA SER A 90 11.85 -16.38 -17.40
C SER A 90 13.07 -15.52 -17.74
N LEU A 91 13.43 -14.57 -16.87
CA LEU A 91 14.62 -13.72 -17.06
C LEU A 91 15.92 -14.53 -17.02
N LYS A 92 16.01 -15.51 -16.12
CA LYS A 92 17.15 -16.43 -16.03
C LYS A 92 17.30 -17.23 -17.33
N ASN A 93 16.20 -17.81 -17.81
CA ASN A 93 16.18 -18.57 -19.07
C ASN A 93 16.59 -17.71 -20.27
N CYS A 94 16.09 -16.47 -20.36
CA CYS A 94 16.50 -15.53 -21.41
C CYS A 94 18.00 -15.19 -21.38
N LYS A 95 18.58 -15.04 -20.18
CA LYS A 95 20.03 -14.78 -20.03
C LYS A 95 20.86 -15.98 -20.46
N GLU A 96 20.47 -17.19 -20.05
CA GLU A 96 21.16 -18.42 -20.42
C GLU A 96 21.09 -18.66 -21.94
N MET A 97 19.92 -18.46 -22.54
CA MET A 97 19.74 -18.55 -23.99
C MET A 97 20.59 -17.49 -24.74
N SER A 98 20.64 -16.26 -24.24
CA SER A 98 21.47 -15.21 -24.84
C SER A 98 22.97 -15.53 -24.77
N ALA A 99 23.44 -16.11 -23.66
CA ALA A 99 24.82 -16.54 -23.52
C ALA A 99 25.15 -17.69 -24.49
N ALA A 100 24.29 -18.71 -24.57
CA ALA A 100 24.46 -19.83 -25.48
C ALA A 100 24.51 -19.38 -26.95
N LEU A 101 23.60 -18.49 -27.37
CA LEU A 101 23.58 -17.94 -28.72
C LEU A 101 24.85 -17.13 -29.05
N LYS A 102 25.37 -16.36 -28.10
CA LYS A 102 26.62 -15.61 -28.29
C LYS A 102 27.83 -16.51 -28.47
N GLU A 103 27.94 -17.58 -27.69
CA GLU A 103 29.01 -18.57 -27.86
C GLU A 103 28.89 -19.30 -29.20
N LEU A 104 27.66 -19.64 -29.61
CA LEU A 104 27.41 -20.28 -30.89
C LEU A 104 27.77 -19.38 -32.08
N ILE A 105 27.54 -18.07 -31.98
CA ILE A 105 28.00 -17.09 -32.98
C ILE A 105 29.52 -17.06 -33.04
N LYS A 106 30.21 -16.94 -31.90
CA LYS A 106 31.69 -16.93 -31.87
C LYS A 106 32.29 -18.20 -32.49
N ASP A 107 31.69 -19.35 -32.20
CA ASP A 107 32.15 -20.63 -32.75
C ASP A 107 31.96 -20.68 -34.27
N LYS A 108 30.81 -20.23 -34.77
CA LYS A 108 30.56 -20.09 -36.21
C LYS A 108 31.54 -19.13 -36.88
N ASP A 109 31.81 -17.97 -36.27
CA ASP A 109 32.78 -17.00 -36.79
C ASP A 109 34.20 -17.61 -36.86
N ARG A 110 34.57 -18.43 -35.87
CA ARG A 110 35.84 -19.15 -35.86
C ARG A 110 35.93 -20.21 -36.95
N ILE A 111 34.85 -20.97 -37.16
CA ILE A 111 34.75 -21.95 -38.26
C ILE A 111 34.89 -21.24 -39.62
N ILE A 112 34.17 -20.13 -39.82
CA ILE A 112 34.27 -19.32 -41.05
C ILE A 112 35.70 -18.82 -41.25
N ALA A 113 36.35 -18.30 -40.20
CA ALA A 113 37.73 -17.83 -40.28
C ALA A 113 38.74 -18.94 -40.63
N LEU A 114 38.49 -20.18 -40.19
CA LEU A 114 39.31 -21.34 -40.56
C LEU A 114 39.07 -21.75 -42.02
N LEU A 115 37.80 -21.80 -42.46
CA LEU A 115 37.43 -22.15 -43.83
C LEU A 115 37.83 -21.09 -44.86
N SER A 116 37.96 -19.82 -44.45
CA SER A 116 38.39 -18.72 -45.33
C SER A 116 39.91 -18.59 -45.46
N LYS A 117 40.66 -19.48 -44.81
CA LYS A 117 42.13 -19.47 -44.76
C LYS A 117 42.78 -20.51 -45.68
N ASP A 118 41.95 -21.32 -46.34
CA ASP A 118 42.27 -22.11 -47.54
C ASP A 118 41.83 -21.36 -48.80
#